data_AF-A0AAD7DAA4-F1
#
_entry.id   AF-A0AAD7DAA4-F1
#
_cell.length_a   1.000
_cell.length_b   1.000
_cell.length_c   1.000
_cell.angle_alpha   90.00
_cell.angle_beta   90.00
_cell.angle_gamma   90.00
#
_symmetry.space_group_name_H-M   'P 1'
#
loop_
_entity.id
_entity.type
_entity.pdbx_description
1 polymer ?
#
loop_
_entity_poly.entity_id
_entity_poly.type
_entity_poly.pdbx_seq_one_letter_code
_entity_poly.pdbx_strand_id
1 'polypeptide(L)'
;SLPALFPSIESKVILDIVSHAFAPLDLPRLLSPLAARQEYVAPPSSAPSTEHSLALKHFPSFHALLRPLLKYFEVLGAFAASSGKPWEVFAITRSLSDYVSHLTELHQQYKWSAVVIYHVEFHTIRLWDMKAGDYSGWARPDHNL
;
A
#
# COMPACT_ATOMS: atom_id res chain seq x y z
N SER A 1 10.24 6.60 19.96
CA SER A 1 8.92 7.04 19.45
C SER A 1 8.73 6.49 18.05
N LEU A 2 7.51 6.40 17.53
CA LEU A 2 7.23 5.85 16.20
C LEU A 2 8.05 6.54 15.07
N PRO A 3 8.21 7.87 15.02
CA PRO A 3 9.05 8.53 14.01
C PRO A 3 10.53 8.11 14.03
N ALA A 4 11.07 7.76 15.20
CA ALA A 4 12.46 7.32 15.31
C ALA A 4 12.73 5.97 14.62
N LEU A 5 11.70 5.15 14.39
CA LEU A 5 11.80 3.89 13.65
C LEU A 5 11.80 4.11 12.13
N PHE A 6 11.33 5.28 11.66
CA PHE A 6 11.16 5.60 10.25
C PHE A 6 11.75 6.97 9.90
N PRO A 7 13.07 7.17 10.07
CA PRO A 7 13.70 8.48 9.93
C PRO A 7 13.64 9.06 8.51
N SER A 8 13.36 8.24 7.50
CA SER A 8 13.20 8.66 6.11
C SER A 8 11.76 9.06 5.75
N ILE A 9 10.81 8.94 6.67
CA ILE A 9 9.39 9.24 6.45
C ILE A 9 9.03 10.46 7.30
N GLU A 10 8.41 11.46 6.68
CA GLU A 10 7.94 12.64 7.40
C GLU A 10 6.95 12.26 8.51
N SER A 11 7.07 12.88 9.69
CA SER A 11 6.17 12.61 10.82
C SER A 11 4.69 12.79 10.48
N LYS A 12 4.37 13.74 9.58
CA LYS A 12 2.99 13.92 9.10
C LYS A 12 2.50 12.70 8.33
N VAL A 13 3.33 12.12 7.47
CA VAL A 13 2.98 10.93 6.69
C VAL A 13 2.75 9.73 7.61
N ILE A 14 3.60 9.58 8.64
CA ILE A 14 3.40 8.54 9.67
C ILE A 14 2.04 8.74 10.37
N LEU A 15 1.70 9.98 10.74
CA LEU A 15 0.42 10.30 11.34
C LEU A 15 -0.76 10.00 10.39
N ASP A 16 -0.64 10.36 9.12
CA ASP A 16 -1.66 10.07 8.10
C ASP A 16 -1.87 8.55 7.93
N ILE A 17 -0.81 7.73 8.04
CA ILE A 17 -0.91 6.25 7.99
C ILE A 17 -1.67 5.71 9.20
N VAL A 18 -1.25 6.06 10.41
CA VAL A 18 -1.84 5.50 11.65
C VAL A 18 -3.25 6.03 11.93
N SER A 19 -3.63 7.14 11.29
CA SER A 19 -5.00 7.67 11.30
C SER A 19 -5.84 7.18 10.10
N HIS A 20 -5.27 6.31 9.27
CA HIS A 20 -5.92 5.75 8.07
C HIS A 20 -6.44 6.84 7.11
N ALA A 21 -5.69 7.94 7.00
CA ALA A 21 -5.94 9.06 6.10
C ALA A 21 -4.96 9.12 4.92
N PHE A 22 -3.95 8.25 4.90
CA PHE A 22 -2.95 8.18 3.83
C PHE A 22 -3.52 7.48 2.58
N ALA A 23 -3.56 8.19 1.45
CA ALA A 23 -4.19 7.69 0.23
C ALA A 23 -3.36 6.57 -0.44
N PRO A 24 -4.00 5.59 -1.12
CA PRO A 24 -3.27 4.51 -1.78
C PRO A 24 -2.27 5.02 -2.82
N LEU A 25 -2.63 6.05 -3.60
CA LEU A 25 -1.76 6.64 -4.62
C LEU A 25 -0.52 7.35 -4.05
N ASP A 26 -0.53 7.70 -2.75
CA ASP A 26 0.61 8.32 -2.08
C ASP A 26 1.69 7.30 -1.65
N LEU A 27 1.42 5.98 -1.72
CA LEU A 27 2.35 4.92 -1.33
C LEU A 27 3.81 5.13 -1.79
N PRO A 28 4.10 5.54 -3.04
CA PRO A 28 5.48 5.77 -3.48
C PRO A 28 6.27 6.78 -2.63
N ARG A 29 5.58 7.69 -1.92
CA ARG A 29 6.21 8.67 -1.00
C ARG A 29 6.86 8.03 0.22
N LEU A 30 6.57 6.76 0.51
CA LEU A 30 7.19 6.02 1.61
C LEU A 30 8.59 5.50 1.28
N LEU A 31 8.97 5.55 0.00
CA LEU A 31 10.29 5.17 -0.45
C LEU A 31 11.24 6.37 -0.40
N SER A 32 12.54 6.08 -0.21
CA SER A 32 13.56 7.10 -0.41
C SER A 32 13.60 7.52 -1.89
N PRO A 33 14.03 8.76 -2.21
CA PRO A 33 14.14 9.21 -3.59
C PRO A 33 15.02 8.30 -4.47
N LEU A 34 16.03 7.65 -3.87
CA LEU A 34 16.87 6.69 -4.57
C LEU A 34 16.10 5.41 -4.94
N ALA A 35 15.30 4.87 -4.02
CA ALA A 35 14.48 3.70 -4.25
C ALA A 35 13.36 3.98 -5.27
N ALA A 36 12.70 5.14 -5.18
CA ALA A 36 11.67 5.54 -6.14
C ALA A 36 12.22 5.69 -7.57
N ARG A 37 13.45 6.19 -7.73
CA ARG A 37 14.11 6.32 -9.05
C ARG A 37 14.39 4.98 -9.74
N GLN A 38 14.65 3.92 -8.97
CA GLN A 38 14.88 2.58 -9.54
C GLN A 38 13.60 1.97 -10.11
N GLU A 39 12.44 2.42 -9.63
CA GLU A 39 11.14 1.89 -10.01
C GLU A 39 10.45 2.73 -11.09
N TYR A 40 10.88 3.99 -11.28
CA TYR A 40 10.28 4.88 -12.27
C TYR A 40 10.58 4.43 -13.70
N VAL A 41 9.52 4.15 -14.46
CA VAL A 41 9.58 3.95 -15.91
C VAL A 41 8.88 5.14 -16.57
N ALA A 42 9.60 5.87 -17.44
CA ALA A 42 9.05 7.02 -18.12
C ALA A 42 7.86 6.60 -19.03
N PRO A 43 6.68 7.23 -18.90
CA PRO A 43 5.55 6.89 -19.74
C PRO A 43 5.76 7.38 -21.19
N PRO A 44 5.20 6.69 -22.20
CA PRO A 44 5.17 7.19 -23.57
C PRO A 44 4.36 8.50 -23.64
N SER A 45 4.88 9.47 -24.39
CA SER A 45 4.50 10.90 -24.34
C SER A 45 3.10 11.27 -24.86
N SER A 46 2.23 10.30 -25.19
CA SER A 46 0.99 10.56 -25.93
C SER A 46 -0.28 9.89 -25.38
N ALA A 47 -0.28 9.34 -24.16
CA ALA A 47 -1.47 8.70 -23.61
C ALA A 47 -2.47 9.70 -22.96
N PRO A 48 -3.79 9.58 -23.21
CA PRO A 48 -4.80 10.39 -22.54
C PRO A 48 -4.77 10.19 -21.03
N SER A 49 -5.02 11.27 -20.28
CA SER A 49 -4.93 11.28 -18.81
C SER A 49 -6.27 10.87 -18.18
N THR A 50 -6.50 9.57 -18.05
CA THR A 50 -7.55 9.03 -17.17
C THR A 50 -6.98 8.74 -15.77
N GLU A 51 -7.84 8.61 -14.75
CA GLU A 51 -7.42 8.21 -13.40
C GLU A 51 -6.65 6.87 -13.41
N HIS A 52 -7.06 5.93 -14.26
CA HIS A 52 -6.35 4.67 -14.49
C HIS A 52 -4.92 4.89 -15.03
N SER A 53 -4.74 5.86 -15.94
CA SER A 53 -3.41 6.26 -16.42
C SER A 53 -2.57 6.96 -15.37
N LEU A 54 -3.19 7.63 -14.39
CA LEU A 54 -2.47 8.21 -13.25
C LEU A 54 -2.01 7.13 -12.28
N ALA A 55 -2.86 6.16 -11.92
CA ALA A 55 -2.48 5.07 -11.02
C ALA A 55 -1.30 4.25 -11.57
N LEU A 56 -1.31 3.95 -12.87
CA LEU A 56 -0.19 3.28 -13.56
C LEU A 56 1.11 4.08 -13.55
N LYS A 57 1.06 5.42 -13.52
CA LYS A 57 2.27 6.26 -13.39
C LYS A 57 2.87 6.17 -11.98
N HIS A 58 2.03 6.00 -10.96
CA HIS A 58 2.49 5.82 -9.58
C HIS A 58 3.04 4.40 -9.35
N PHE A 59 2.48 3.41 -10.05
CA PHE A 59 2.86 2.01 -9.93
C PHE A 59 3.20 1.38 -11.28
N PRO A 60 4.39 1.67 -11.85
CA PRO A 60 4.78 1.15 -13.17
C PRO A 60 5.11 -0.35 -13.19
N SER A 61 5.33 -0.99 -12.04
CA SER A 61 5.63 -2.41 -11.92
C SER A 61 5.11 -3.00 -10.61
N PHE A 62 5.06 -4.34 -10.54
CA PHE A 62 4.70 -5.06 -9.32
C PHE A 62 5.56 -4.64 -8.11
N HIS A 63 6.86 -4.52 -8.29
CA HIS A 63 7.77 -4.07 -7.23
C HIS A 63 7.51 -2.62 -6.80
N ALA A 64 7.14 -1.75 -7.74
CA ALA A 64 6.80 -0.36 -7.46
C ALA A 64 5.55 -0.21 -6.59
N LEU A 65 4.66 -1.20 -6.61
CA LEU A 65 3.54 -1.29 -5.67
C LEU A 65 3.93 -1.99 -4.37
N LEU A 66 4.58 -3.15 -4.47
CA LEU A 66 4.82 -4.04 -3.34
C LEU A 66 5.72 -3.40 -2.29
N ARG A 67 6.82 -2.75 -2.69
CA ARG A 67 7.79 -2.17 -1.75
C ARG A 67 7.21 -1.08 -0.85
N PRO A 68 6.51 -0.06 -1.37
CA PRO A 68 5.89 0.93 -0.51
C PRO A 68 4.73 0.35 0.30
N LEU A 69 4.00 -0.65 -0.23
CA LEU A 69 2.95 -1.35 0.51
C LEU A 69 3.50 -2.08 1.74
N LEU A 70 4.61 -2.82 1.60
CA LEU A 70 5.31 -3.43 2.74
C LEU A 70 5.69 -2.36 3.77
N LYS A 71 6.21 -1.22 3.31
CA LYS A 71 6.59 -0.11 4.19
C LYS A 71 5.41 0.51 4.94
N TYR A 72 4.27 0.64 4.28
CA TYR A 72 3.02 1.08 4.88
C TYR A 72 2.60 0.16 6.04
N PHE A 73 2.63 -1.16 5.82
CA PHE A 73 2.28 -2.14 6.84
C PHE A 73 3.31 -2.24 7.97
N GLU A 74 4.61 -2.01 7.70
CA GLU A 74 5.62 -1.87 8.76
C GLU A 74 5.27 -0.74 9.73
N VAL A 75 4.82 0.41 9.22
CA VAL A 75 4.40 1.56 10.06
C VAL A 75 3.18 1.20 10.90
N LEU A 76 2.16 0.57 10.31
CA LEU A 76 0.98 0.11 11.03
C LEU A 76 1.33 -0.91 12.12
N GLY A 77 2.15 -1.90 11.80
CA GLY A 77 2.60 -2.93 12.75
C GLY A 77 3.38 -2.33 13.92
N ALA A 78 4.29 -1.38 13.66
CA ALA A 78 5.03 -0.68 14.70
C ALA A 78 4.11 0.16 15.61
N PHE A 79 3.10 0.82 15.04
CA PHE A 79 2.11 1.56 15.81
C PHE A 79 1.27 0.64 16.72
N ALA A 80 0.76 -0.47 16.17
CA ALA A 80 0.01 -1.47 16.94
C ALA A 80 0.86 -2.08 18.08
N ALA A 81 2.13 -2.37 17.82
CA ALA A 81 3.07 -2.86 18.82
C ALA A 81 3.28 -1.84 19.96
N SER A 82 3.41 -0.55 19.61
CA SER A 82 3.56 0.53 20.60
C SER A 82 2.29 0.75 21.46
N SER A 83 1.13 0.31 20.96
CA SER A 83 -0.15 0.42 21.66
C SER A 83 -0.41 -0.74 22.62
N GLY A 84 0.49 -1.73 22.72
CA GLY A 84 0.36 -2.88 23.62
C GLY A 84 -0.72 -3.89 23.19
N LYS A 85 -1.06 -3.92 21.90
CA LYS A 85 -2.13 -4.76 21.34
C LYS A 85 -1.56 -5.87 20.45
N PRO A 86 -1.09 -6.99 21.03
CA PRO A 86 -0.42 -8.05 20.27
C PRO A 86 -1.32 -8.70 19.21
N TRP A 87 -2.64 -8.74 19.45
CA TRP A 87 -3.60 -9.25 18.47
C TRP A 87 -3.68 -8.37 17.21
N GLU A 88 -3.62 -7.04 17.35
CA GLU A 88 -3.62 -6.14 16.19
C GLU A 88 -2.34 -6.33 15.36
N VAL A 89 -1.18 -6.49 15.99
CA VAL A 89 0.08 -6.78 15.29
C VAL A 89 -0.04 -8.08 14.48
N PHE A 90 -0.59 -9.14 15.09
CA PHE A 90 -0.82 -10.41 14.39
C PHE A 90 -1.80 -10.25 13.23
N ALA A 91 -2.93 -9.56 13.46
CA ALA A 91 -3.95 -9.33 12.44
C ALA A 91 -3.39 -8.56 11.23
N ILE A 92 -2.62 -7.48 11.48
CA ILE A 92 -1.94 -6.68 10.45
C ILE A 92 -0.96 -7.54 9.66
N THR A 93 -0.11 -8.31 10.36
CA THR A 93 0.94 -9.13 9.72
C THR A 93 0.34 -10.23 8.85
N ARG A 94 -0.64 -10.96 9.37
CA ARG A 94 -1.35 -12.00 8.61
C ARG A 94 -2.05 -11.42 7.39
N SER A 95 -2.76 -10.31 7.60
CA SER A 95 -3.48 -9.60 6.53
C SER A 95 -2.57 -9.13 5.40
N LEU A 96 -1.37 -8.63 5.73
CA LEU A 96 -0.36 -8.30 4.74
C LEU A 96 0.06 -9.55 3.96
N SER A 97 0.38 -10.65 4.64
CA SER A 97 0.80 -11.89 3.97
C SER A 97 -0.26 -12.39 3.00
N ASP A 98 -1.51 -12.48 3.45
CA ASP A 98 -2.64 -12.94 2.64
C ASP A 98 -2.85 -12.02 1.42
N TYR A 99 -2.77 -10.70 1.60
CA TYR A 99 -2.94 -9.74 0.50
C TYR A 99 -1.77 -9.75 -0.49
N VAL A 100 -0.53 -9.91 -0.04
CA VAL A 100 0.65 -10.01 -0.94
C VAL A 100 0.60 -11.29 -1.78
N SER A 101 0.20 -12.42 -1.17
CA SER A 101 -0.05 -13.66 -1.90
C SER A 101 -1.10 -13.44 -2.99
N HIS A 102 -2.22 -12.80 -2.65
CA HIS A 102 -3.27 -12.52 -3.61
C HIS A 102 -2.83 -11.56 -4.73
N LEU A 103 -2.13 -10.46 -4.42
CA LEU A 103 -1.58 -9.56 -5.43
C LEU A 103 -0.61 -10.28 -6.38
N THR A 104 0.14 -11.25 -5.86
CA THR A 104 1.04 -12.08 -6.68
C THR A 104 0.26 -12.95 -7.65
N GLU A 105 -0.83 -13.58 -7.20
CA GLU A 105 -1.73 -14.36 -8.06
C GLU A 105 -2.38 -13.49 -9.15
N LEU A 106 -2.91 -12.31 -8.77
CA LEU A 106 -3.49 -11.37 -9.73
C LEU A 106 -2.46 -10.91 -10.76
N HIS A 107 -1.23 -10.62 -10.33
CA HIS A 107 -0.15 -10.22 -11.23
C HIS A 107 0.19 -11.30 -12.26
N GLN A 108 0.07 -12.58 -11.91
CA GLN A 108 0.29 -13.70 -12.83
C GLN A 108 -0.86 -13.90 -13.82
N GLN A 109 -2.10 -13.59 -13.41
CA GLN A 109 -3.30 -13.90 -14.19
C GLN A 109 -3.79 -12.74 -15.07
N TYR A 110 -3.52 -11.51 -14.66
CA TYR A 110 -4.11 -10.32 -15.27
C TYR A 110 -3.07 -9.30 -15.72
N LYS A 111 -3.50 -8.38 -16.60
CA LYS A 111 -2.68 -7.23 -17.00
C LYS A 111 -2.38 -6.37 -15.78
N TRP A 112 -1.13 -5.91 -15.68
CA TRP A 112 -0.69 -5.07 -14.56
C TRP A 112 -1.58 -3.84 -14.31
N SER A 113 -2.10 -3.22 -15.37
CA SER A 113 -3.06 -2.12 -15.26
C SER A 113 -4.30 -2.47 -14.47
N ALA A 114 -4.86 -3.67 -14.65
CA ALA A 114 -6.05 -4.10 -13.93
C ALA A 114 -5.73 -4.36 -12.44
N VAL A 115 -4.56 -4.93 -12.15
CA VAL A 115 -4.08 -5.16 -10.79
C VAL A 115 -3.88 -3.85 -10.03
N VAL A 116 -3.34 -2.82 -10.68
CA VAL A 116 -3.16 -1.48 -10.07
C VAL A 116 -4.51 -0.84 -9.74
N ILE A 117 -5.49 -0.92 -10.65
CA ILE A 117 -6.84 -0.38 -10.42
C ILE A 117 -7.48 -1.06 -9.22
N TYR A 118 -7.46 -2.39 -9.22
CA TYR A 118 -7.94 -3.19 -8.11
C TYR A 118 -7.28 -2.82 -6.78
N HIS A 119 -5.94 -2.69 -6.76
CA HIS A 119 -5.25 -2.30 -5.54
C HIS A 119 -5.75 -0.96 -5.00
N VAL A 120 -5.87 0.06 -5.86
CA VAL A 120 -6.29 1.40 -5.44
C VAL A 120 -7.72 1.38 -4.89
N GLU A 121 -8.64 0.70 -5.55
CA GLU A 121 -10.04 0.57 -5.10
C GLU A 121 -10.13 -0.23 -3.79
N PHE A 122 -9.49 -1.40 -3.75
CA PHE A 122 -9.45 -2.27 -2.59
C PHE A 122 -8.88 -1.54 -1.38
N HIS A 123 -7.70 -0.93 -1.51
CA HIS A 123 -7.05 -0.19 -0.42
C HIS A 123 -7.93 0.98 0.05
N THR A 124 -8.58 1.70 -0.87
CA THR A 124 -9.50 2.79 -0.50
C THR A 124 -10.63 2.29 0.39
N ILE A 125 -11.22 1.13 0.09
CA ILE A 125 -12.25 0.50 0.93
C ILE A 125 -11.66 0.11 2.29
N ARG A 126 -10.48 -0.53 2.30
CA ARG A 126 -9.82 -0.98 3.53
C ARG A 126 -9.44 0.16 4.48
N LEU A 127 -9.17 1.37 3.98
CA LEU A 127 -8.96 2.54 4.85
C LEU A 127 -10.19 2.82 5.73
N TRP A 128 -11.41 2.59 5.23
CA TRP A 128 -12.63 2.75 6.02
C TRP A 128 -12.77 1.69 7.09
N ASP A 129 -12.48 0.43 6.75
CA ASP A 129 -12.52 -0.69 7.71
C ASP A 129 -11.50 -0.47 8.85
N MET A 130 -10.28 -0.03 8.49
CA MET A 130 -9.23 0.24 9.47
C MET A 130 -9.56 1.43 10.38
N LYS A 131 -10.27 2.46 9.89
CA LYS A 131 -10.80 3.54 10.77
C LYS A 131 -11.74 3.02 11.83
N ALA A 132 -12.46 1.92 11.56
CA ALA A 132 -13.28 1.22 12.54
C ALA A 132 -12.47 0.22 13.40
N GLY A 133 -11.16 0.10 13.19
CA GLY A 133 -10.27 -0.82 13.88
C GLY A 133 -10.27 -2.24 13.30
N ASP A 134 -10.88 -2.46 12.13
CA ASP A 134 -10.90 -3.77 11.47
C ASP A 134 -9.82 -3.86 10.38
N TYR A 135 -8.82 -4.71 10.63
CA TYR A 135 -7.75 -5.01 9.66
C TYR A 135 -8.04 -6.26 8.85
N SER A 136 -9.05 -7.07 9.20
CA SER A 136 -9.27 -8.40 8.63
C SER A 136 -9.73 -8.38 7.17
N GLY A 137 -10.25 -7.24 6.69
CA GLY A 137 -10.66 -7.07 5.29
C GLY A 137 -9.51 -7.27 4.29
N TRP A 138 -8.27 -7.00 4.70
CA TRP A 138 -7.08 -7.24 3.87
C TRP A 138 -6.80 -8.74 3.64
N ALA A 139 -7.19 -9.61 4.57
CA ALA A 139 -7.09 -11.06 4.46
C ALA A 139 -8.25 -11.70 3.67
N ARG A 140 -9.20 -10.89 3.18
CA ARG A 140 -10.36 -11.34 2.41
C ARG A 140 -10.45 -10.59 1.08
N PRO A 141 -9.42 -10.68 0.22
CA PRO A 141 -9.48 -10.07 -1.08
C PRO A 141 -10.52 -10.77 -1.96
N ASP A 142 -11.25 -9.99 -2.77
CA ASP A 142 -12.13 -10.55 -3.79
C ASP A 142 -11.29 -11.34 -4.79
N HIS A 143 -11.66 -12.59 -5.03
CA HIS A 143 -10.86 -13.51 -5.84
C HIS A 143 -10.86 -13.20 -7.34
N ASN A 144 -11.68 -12.24 -7.80
CA ASN A 144 -11.82 -11.87 -9.20
C ASN A 144 -11.72 -10.35 -9.37
N LEU A 145 -11.07 -9.92 -10.48
CA LEU A 145 -11.07 -8.54 -10.97
C LEU A 145 -12.38 -8.19 -11.69
#